data_AF-A0A6F8ZMK6-F1
#
_entry.id   AF-A0A6F8ZMK6-F1
#
_cell.length_a   1.000
_cell.length_b   1.000
_cell.length_c   1.000
_cell.angle_alpha   90.00
_cell.angle_beta   90.00
_cell.angle_gamma   90.00
#
_symmetry.space_group_name_H-M   'P 1'
#
loop_
_entity.id
_entity.type
_entity.pdbx_description
1 polymer ?
#
loop_
_entity_poly.entity_id
_entity_poly.type
_entity_poly.pdbx_seq_one_letter_code
_entity_poly.pdbx_strand_id
1 'polypeptide(L)' 'MAEDIATKLQNYRTAPFDARFPNQNQTRNCFYNYLDYHRCQKSLDAKGVDTAPCDWYKRVYKSLCPISWVMLLR' A
#
# COMPACT_ATOMS: atom_id res chain seq x y z
N MET A 1 11.46 -10.67 10.05
CA MET A 1 10.55 -10.27 8.94
C MET A 1 9.64 -9.11 9.32
N ALA A 2 8.98 -9.10 10.49
CA ALA A 2 8.23 -7.93 10.97
C ALA A 2 9.13 -6.71 11.28
N GLU A 3 10.34 -6.94 11.80
CA GLU A 3 11.32 -5.89 12.12
C GLU A 3 11.80 -5.10 10.87
N ASP A 4 11.77 -5.74 9.69
CA ASP A 4 12.15 -5.12 8.42
C ASP A 4 11.07 -4.15 7.90
N ILE A 5 9.79 -4.46 8.11
CA ILE A 5 8.67 -3.59 7.70
C ILE A 5 8.62 -2.34 8.58
N ALA A 6 8.81 -2.48 9.89
CA ALA A 6 8.82 -1.34 10.82
C ALA A 6 9.93 -0.34 10.46
N THR A 7 11.13 -0.83 10.18
CA THR A 7 12.28 0.01 9.77
C THR A 7 12.01 0.70 8.43
N LYS A 8 11.42 -0.01 7.46
CA LYS A 8 11.01 0.57 6.17
C LYS A 8 9.94 1.65 6.32
N LEU A 9 9.01 1.48 7.25
CA LEU A 9 7.97 2.47 7.54
C LEU A 9 8.54 3.71 8.23
N GLN A 10 9.53 3.56 9.11
CA GLN A 10 10.22 4.70 9.75
C GLN A 10 10.98 5.55 8.73
N ASN A 11 11.67 4.91 7.78
CA ASN A 11 12.47 5.60 6.77
C ASN A 11 11.71 5.92 5.47
N TYR A 12 10.39 5.72 5.44
CA TYR A 12 9.58 5.94 4.24
C TYR A 12 9.48 7.42 3.89
N ARG A 13 9.89 7.78 2.66
CA ARG A 13 9.72 9.13 2.10
C ARG A 13 8.67 9.18 0.98
N THR A 14 8.75 8.25 0.04
CA THR A 14 7.86 8.14 -1.11
C THR A 14 7.80 6.67 -1.58
N ALA A 15 6.90 6.36 -2.50
CA ALA A 15 6.82 5.03 -3.09
C ALA A 15 8.14 4.71 -3.83
N PRO A 16 8.81 3.59 -3.52
CA PRO A 16 10.01 3.18 -4.22
C PRO A 16 9.67 2.69 -5.63
N PHE A 17 10.70 2.53 -6.47
CA PHE A 17 10.56 1.85 -7.75
C PHE A 17 10.06 0.41 -7.57
N ASP A 18 9.01 0.04 -8.29
CA ASP A 18 8.46 -1.31 -8.30
C ASP A 18 8.70 -1.94 -9.68
N ALA A 19 9.55 -2.97 -9.72
CA ALA A 19 9.92 -3.68 -10.95
C ALA A 19 8.71 -4.35 -11.65
N ARG A 20 7.58 -4.55 -10.96
CA ARG A 20 6.33 -5.04 -11.55
C ARG A 20 5.65 -4.00 -12.44
N PHE A 21 5.93 -2.72 -12.20
CA PHE A 21 5.36 -1.58 -12.93
C PHE A 21 6.48 -0.66 -13.46
N PRO A 22 7.34 -1.13 -14.37
CA PRO A 22 8.52 -0.37 -14.81
C PRO A 22 8.20 0.75 -15.81
N ASN A 23 7.00 0.72 -16.41
CA ASN A 23 6.60 1.66 -17.46
C ASN A 23 6.10 2.99 -16.89
N GLN A 24 6.05 4.03 -17.72
CA GLN A 24 5.52 5.35 -17.33
C GLN A 24 4.06 5.32 -16.87
N ASN A 25 3.25 4.39 -17.39
CA ASN A 25 1.86 4.24 -16.95
C ASN A 25 1.79 3.54 -15.58
N GLN A 26 1.56 4.32 -14.52
CA GLN A 26 1.50 3.87 -13.12
C GLN A 26 0.09 3.58 -12.60
N THR A 27 -0.93 3.62 -13.47
CA THR A 27 -2.34 3.39 -13.09
C THR A 27 -2.53 2.04 -12.37
N ARG A 28 -1.92 0.96 -12.89
CA ARG A 28 -1.99 -0.35 -12.26
C ARG A 28 -1.29 -0.36 -10.90
N ASN A 29 -0.13 0.29 -10.77
CA ASN A 29 0.59 0.35 -9.50
C ASN A 29 -0.26 0.94 -8.37
N CYS A 30 -0.91 2.08 -8.64
CA CYS A 30 -1.88 2.67 -7.74
C CYS A 30 -3.01 1.68 -7.38
N PHE A 31 -3.68 1.11 -8.38
CA PHE A 31 -4.84 0.24 -8.17
C PHE A 31 -4.50 -1.04 -7.40
N TYR A 32 -3.38 -1.70 -7.71
CA TYR A 32 -2.96 -2.91 -6.99
C TYR A 32 -2.66 -2.60 -5.52
N ASN A 33 -1.90 -1.55 -5.21
CA ASN A 33 -1.61 -1.19 -3.82
C ASN A 33 -2.85 -0.77 -3.03
N TYR A 34 -3.83 -0.12 -3.67
CA TYR A 34 -5.12 0.18 -3.06
C TYR A 34 -5.86 -1.11 -2.67
N LEU A 35 -5.99 -2.06 -3.60
CA LEU A 35 -6.62 -3.34 -3.34
C LEU A 35 -5.88 -4.15 -2.27
N ASP A 36 -4.55 -4.18 -2.33
CA ASP A 36 -3.71 -4.94 -1.40
C ASP A 36 -3.87 -4.41 0.03
N TYR A 37 -3.96 -3.09 0.22
CA TYR A 37 -4.27 -2.52 1.53
C TYR A 37 -5.59 -3.04 2.09
N HIS A 38 -6.68 -2.93 1.32
CA HIS A 38 -8.00 -3.32 1.80
C HIS A 38 -8.15 -4.83 1.98
N ARG A 39 -7.51 -5.64 1.13
CA ARG A 39 -7.45 -7.11 1.29
C ARG A 39 -6.65 -7.50 2.51
N CYS A 40 -5.49 -6.86 2.72
CA CYS A 40 -4.64 -7.08 3.88
C CYS A 40 -5.41 -6.76 5.16
N GLN A 41 -6.01 -5.56 5.25
CA GLN A 41 -6.83 -5.15 6.39
C GLN A 41 -7.93 -6.17 6.68
N LYS A 42 -8.77 -6.47 5.69
CA LYS A 42 -9.87 -7.44 5.84
C LYS A 42 -9.37 -8.81 6.31
N SER A 43 -8.24 -9.27 5.79
CA SER A 43 -7.69 -10.59 6.14
C SER A 43 -7.10 -10.65 7.56
N LEU A 44 -6.49 -9.56 8.03
CA LEU A 44 -5.87 -9.49 9.36
C LEU A 44 -6.91 -9.19 10.44
N ASP A 45 -7.87 -8.30 10.15
CA ASP A 45 -9.03 -8.03 11.00
C ASP A 45 -9.85 -9.30 11.24
N ALA A 46 -10.11 -10.09 10.18
CA ALA A 46 -10.82 -11.38 10.31
C ALA A 46 -10.07 -12.41 11.17
N LYS A 47 -8.75 -12.28 11.30
CA LYS A 47 -7.90 -13.14 12.14
C LYS A 47 -7.68 -12.56 13.53
N GLY A 48 -8.11 -11.33 13.80
CA GLY A 48 -7.83 -10.62 15.05
C GLY A 48 -6.34 -10.32 15.28
N VAL A 49 -5.56 -10.17 14.20
CA VAL A 49 -4.11 -9.91 14.26
C VAL A 49 -3.84 -8.44 13.92
N ASP A 50 -2.73 -7.91 14.43
CA ASP A 50 -2.29 -6.54 14.16
C ASP A 50 -2.22 -6.22 12.65
N THR A 51 -2.82 -5.08 12.27
CA THR A 51 -2.90 -4.59 10.89
C THR A 51 -1.74 -3.68 10.50
N ALA A 52 -0.81 -3.38 11.42
CA ALA A 52 0.39 -2.59 11.13
C ALA A 52 1.18 -3.04 9.87
N PRO A 53 1.28 -4.34 9.52
CA PRO A 53 1.93 -4.76 8.28
C PRO A 53 1.27 -4.20 7.00
N CYS A 54 -0.03 -3.90 7.04
CA CYS A 54 -0.76 -3.33 5.90
C CYS A 54 -0.43 -1.85 5.65
N ASP A 55 0.16 -1.15 6.62
CA ASP A 55 0.44 0.29 6.50
C ASP A 55 1.45 0.61 5.39
N TRP A 56 2.26 -0.35 4.98
CA TRP A 56 3.12 -0.20 3.80
C TRP A 56 2.29 0.13 2.56
N TYR A 57 1.29 -0.70 2.25
CA TYR A 57 0.41 -0.50 1.09
C TYR A 57 -0.35 0.81 1.20
N LYS A 58 -0.76 1.19 2.42
CA LYS A 58 -1.42 2.46 2.71
C LYS A 58 -0.57 3.66 2.30
N ARG A 59 0.71 3.67 2.66
CA ARG A 59 1.63 4.75 2.30
C ARG A 59 1.88 4.80 0.79
N VAL A 60 2.04 3.62 0.17
CA VAL A 60 2.31 3.52 -1.28
C VAL A 60 1.13 4.03 -2.11
N TYR A 61 -0.10 3.52 -1.91
CA TYR A 61 -1.23 3.96 -2.73
C TYR A 61 -1.56 5.44 -2.46
N LYS A 62 -1.40 5.96 -1.24
CA LYS A 62 -1.59 7.38 -0.95
C LYS A 62 -0.57 8.28 -1.66
N SER A 63 0.62 7.77 -1.95
CA SER A 63 1.66 8.52 -2.67
C SER A 63 1.46 8.48 -4.19
N LEU A 64 0.84 7.42 -4.72
CA LEU A 64 0.67 7.21 -6.17
C LEU A 64 -0.71 7.61 -6.70
N CYS A 65 -1.77 7.37 -5.92
CA CYS A 65 -3.14 7.51 -6.39
C CYS A 65 -3.63 8.96 -6.29
N PRO A 66 -4.33 9.48 -7.32
CA PRO A 66 -5.08 10.71 -7.20
C PRO A 66 -6.11 10.63 -6.06
N ILE A 67 -6.24 11.70 -5.28
CA ILE A 67 -7.19 11.77 -4.16
C ILE A 67 -8.63 11.49 -4.62
N SER A 68 -8.99 11.97 -5.81
CA SER A 68 -10.32 11.74 -6.41
C SER A 68 -10.63 10.25 -6.59
N TRP A 69 -9.64 9.43 -6.95
CA TRP A 69 -9.84 7.99 -7.12
C TRP A 69 -10.07 7.28 -5.79
N VAL A 70 -9.31 7.65 -4.76
CA VAL A 70 -9.45 7.07 -3.42
C VAL A 70 -10.81 7.41 -2.80
N MET A 71 -11.33 8.62 -3.07
CA MET A 71 -12.67 9.01 -2.62
C MET A 71 -13.80 8.26 -3.36
N LEU A 72 -13.60 7.94 -4.63
CA LEU A 72 -14.60 7.23 -5.45
C LEU A 72 -14.63 5.72 -5.22
N LEU A 73 -13.51 5.12 -4.82
CA LEU A 73 -13.36 3.66 -4.65
C LEU A 73 -13.62 3.18 -3.21
N ARG A 74 -13.93 4.09 -2.29
CA ARG A 74 -14.26 3.79 -0.90
C ARG A 74 -15.75 3.55 -0.73
#